data_AF-A0A3C1KSI6-F1
#
_entry.id   AF-A0A3C1KSI6-F1
#
_cell.length_a   1.000
_cell.length_b   1.000
_cell.length_c   1.000
_cell.angle_alpha   90.00
_cell.angle_beta   90.00
_cell.angle_gamma   90.00
#
_symmetry.space_group_name_H-M   'P 1'
#
loop_
_entity.id
_entity.type
_entity.pdbx_description
1 polymer ?
#
loop_
_entity_poly.entity_id
_entity_poly.type
_entity_poly.pdbx_seq_one_letter_code
_entity_poly.pdbx_strand_id
1 'polypeptide(L)'
;APYELVKTMRASILVLGPMVARFGRAHVSFPGGCAIGSRPVDLHLKGLEAMGAQITVDGGYINAEVDGRLRGARIVMETVTVGGTENIMMAAALANGRTVIENAAREPEVVDLAECLIAMGARISG
;
A
#
# COMPACT_ATOMS: atom_id res chain seq x y z
N ALA A 1 -10.91 -5.74 3.30
CA ALA A 1 -11.42 -6.79 2.40
C ALA A 1 -11.54 -8.12 3.16
N PRO A 2 -12.65 -8.85 3.01
CA PRO A 2 -12.93 -10.09 3.74
C PRO A 2 -12.09 -11.27 3.24
N TYR A 3 -11.79 -12.22 4.13
CA TYR A 3 -10.99 -13.42 3.83
C TYR A 3 -11.47 -14.19 2.59
N GLU A 4 -12.79 -14.36 2.43
CA GLU A 4 -13.38 -15.11 1.31
C GLU A 4 -12.96 -14.59 -0.07
N LEU A 5 -12.69 -13.29 -0.19
CA LEU A 5 -12.19 -12.67 -1.43
C LEU A 5 -10.67 -12.63 -1.49
N VAL A 6 -10.00 -12.35 -0.36
CA VAL A 6 -8.53 -12.25 -0.36
C VAL A 6 -7.86 -13.61 -0.60
N LYS A 7 -8.46 -14.70 -0.10
CA LYS A 7 -7.94 -16.06 -0.29
C LYS A 7 -7.94 -16.49 -1.75
N THR A 8 -8.87 -15.98 -2.56
CA THR A 8 -8.96 -16.28 -3.99
C THR A 8 -8.09 -15.35 -4.82
N MET A 9 -7.88 -14.10 -4.37
CA MET A 9 -7.07 -13.12 -5.07
C MET A 9 -6.21 -12.28 -4.10
N ARG A 10 -4.92 -12.61 -4.02
CA ARG A 10 -3.92 -11.89 -3.18
C ARG A 10 -3.81 -10.39 -3.50
N ALA A 11 -4.09 -9.99 -4.74
CA ALA A 11 -4.04 -8.60 -5.19
C ALA A 11 -5.06 -7.70 -4.46
N SER A 12 -6.05 -8.31 -3.78
CA SER A 12 -6.98 -7.62 -2.90
C SER A 12 -6.29 -6.81 -1.79
N ILE A 13 -5.01 -7.05 -1.47
CA ILE A 13 -4.25 -6.21 -0.54
C ILE A 13 -4.05 -4.77 -1.04
N LEU A 14 -4.15 -4.50 -2.36
CA LEU A 14 -3.97 -3.16 -2.92
C LEU A 14 -4.99 -2.13 -2.42
N VAL A 15 -6.12 -2.58 -1.85
CA VAL A 15 -7.08 -1.65 -1.23
C VAL A 15 -6.59 -1.11 0.11
N LEU A 16 -5.56 -1.69 0.73
CA LEU A 16 -5.10 -1.34 2.08
C LEU A 16 -4.68 0.14 2.17
N GLY A 17 -3.73 0.56 1.35
CA GLY A 17 -3.17 1.92 1.32
C GLY A 17 -4.23 3.00 1.05
N PRO A 18 -5.00 2.94 -0.05
CA PRO A 18 -6.03 3.94 -0.32
C PRO A 18 -7.14 3.97 0.74
N MET A 19 -7.50 2.82 1.34
CA MET A 19 -8.49 2.79 2.43
C MET A 19 -7.99 3.51 3.68
N VAL A 20 -6.75 3.23 4.12
CA VAL A 20 -6.14 3.93 5.26
C VAL A 20 -6.00 5.43 4.97
N ALA A 21 -5.52 5.80 3.78
CA ALA A 21 -5.31 7.19 3.43
C ALA A 21 -6.61 8.01 3.32
N ARG A 22 -7.70 7.38 2.84
CA ARG A 22 -8.99 8.05 2.65
C ARG A 22 -9.87 8.06 3.90
N PHE A 23 -9.89 6.96 4.66
CA PHE A 23 -10.81 6.73 5.76
C PHE A 23 -10.15 6.68 7.14
N GLY A 24 -8.82 6.77 7.21
CA GLY A 24 -8.05 6.70 8.46
C GLY A 24 -7.91 5.28 9.03
N ARG A 25 -8.59 4.28 8.46
CA ARG A 25 -8.54 2.90 8.91
C ARG A 25 -8.84 1.89 7.81
N ALA A 26 -8.29 0.69 7.94
CA ALA A 26 -8.58 -0.43 7.07
C ALA A 26 -8.48 -1.77 7.83
N HIS A 27 -9.37 -2.69 7.47
CA HIS A 27 -9.34 -4.07 7.91
C HIS A 27 -9.30 -4.99 6.69
N VAL A 28 -8.14 -5.60 6.42
CA VAL A 28 -7.86 -6.37 5.21
C VAL A 28 -7.29 -7.73 5.59
N SER A 29 -7.88 -8.81 5.09
CA SER A 29 -7.35 -10.15 5.36
C SER A 29 -5.90 -10.29 4.87
N PHE A 30 -5.07 -10.95 5.68
CA PHE A 30 -3.67 -11.20 5.38
C PHE A 30 -3.56 -12.23 4.25
N PRO A 31 -2.87 -11.93 3.14
CA PRO A 31 -2.71 -12.91 2.06
C PRO A 31 -1.89 -14.12 2.51
N GLY A 32 -2.48 -15.31 2.37
CA GLY A 32 -1.83 -16.57 2.70
C GLY A 32 -0.81 -17.06 1.66
N GLY A 33 -0.58 -18.38 1.67
CA GLY A 33 0.44 -19.04 0.84
C GLY A 33 0.23 -18.91 -0.68
N CYS A 34 1.34 -18.67 -1.37
CA CYS A 34 1.53 -18.67 -2.82
C CYS A 34 1.96 -20.01 -3.46
N ALA A 35 1.20 -20.73 -4.29
CA ALA A 35 1.69 -21.91 -5.02
C ALA A 35 2.94 -21.62 -5.91
N ILE A 36 3.08 -20.40 -6.40
CA ILE A 36 4.24 -19.94 -7.19
C ILE A 36 5.50 -19.76 -6.32
N GLY A 37 5.34 -19.48 -5.02
CA GLY A 37 6.45 -19.19 -4.12
C GLY A 37 6.09 -18.19 -3.02
N SER A 38 7.10 -17.90 -2.18
CA SER A 38 6.99 -16.89 -1.13
C SER A 38 6.81 -15.50 -1.73
N ARG A 39 5.77 -14.80 -1.28
CA ARG A 39 5.44 -13.45 -1.72
C ARG A 39 4.92 -12.69 -0.51
N PRO A 40 5.81 -12.24 0.38
CA PRO A 40 5.44 -11.52 1.58
C PRO A 40 4.86 -10.15 1.24
N VAL A 41 4.19 -9.54 2.22
CA VAL A 41 3.57 -8.20 2.10
C VAL A 41 4.17 -7.21 3.10
N ASP A 42 5.31 -7.55 3.69
CA ASP A 42 6.01 -6.77 4.70
C ASP A 42 6.34 -5.35 4.23
N LEU A 43 6.76 -5.18 2.97
CA LEU A 43 7.05 -3.86 2.42
C LEU A 43 5.80 -2.97 2.29
N HIS A 44 4.61 -3.55 2.13
CA HIS A 44 3.36 -2.77 2.18
C HIS A 44 3.13 -2.22 3.58
N LEU A 45 3.35 -3.05 4.60
CA LEU A 45 3.10 -2.70 6.00
C LEU A 45 4.14 -1.67 6.49
N LYS A 46 5.44 -1.98 6.31
CA LYS A 46 6.55 -1.09 6.69
C LYS A 46 6.42 0.29 6.03
N GLY A 47 5.99 0.36 4.77
CA GLY A 47 5.79 1.63 4.09
C GLY A 47 4.65 2.47 4.70
N LEU A 48 3.53 1.85 5.04
CA LEU A 48 2.42 2.53 5.71
C LEU A 48 2.77 2.94 7.14
N GLU A 49 3.51 2.11 7.88
CA GLU A 49 4.05 2.45 9.20
C GLU A 49 5.01 3.64 9.14
N ALA A 50 5.89 3.69 8.14
CA ALA A 50 6.76 4.84 7.89
C ALA A 50 5.98 6.13 7.61
N MET A 51 4.76 6.01 7.07
CA MET A 51 3.81 7.12 6.86
C MET A 51 2.95 7.43 8.11
N GLY A 52 3.21 6.76 9.24
CA GLY A 52 2.55 7.00 10.52
C GLY A 52 1.31 6.16 10.80
N ALA A 53 1.04 5.12 10.00
CA ALA A 53 0.00 4.15 10.33
C ALA A 53 0.44 3.25 11.50
N GLN A 54 -0.48 2.95 12.41
CA GLN A 54 -0.34 1.86 13.37
C GLN A 54 -0.91 0.60 12.75
N ILE A 55 -0.14 -0.47 12.70
CA ILE A 55 -0.54 -1.73 12.08
C ILE A 55 -0.45 -2.86 13.10
N THR A 56 -1.50 -3.66 13.19
CA THR A 56 -1.49 -4.92 13.93
C THR A 56 -1.97 -6.06 13.02
N VAL A 57 -1.36 -7.23 13.19
CA VAL A 57 -1.79 -8.46 12.50
C VAL A 57 -2.34 -9.41 13.55
N ASP A 58 -3.65 -9.63 13.51
CA ASP A 58 -4.34 -10.52 14.45
C ASP A 58 -5.45 -11.29 13.72
N GLY A 59 -5.69 -12.54 14.11
CA GLY A 59 -6.75 -13.37 13.54
C GLY A 59 -6.69 -13.58 12.02
N GLY A 60 -5.51 -13.42 11.39
CA GLY A 60 -5.36 -13.49 9.93
C GLY A 60 -5.79 -12.22 9.19
N TYR A 61 -5.89 -11.10 9.90
CA TYR A 61 -6.21 -9.78 9.34
C TYR A 61 -5.13 -8.76 9.66
N ILE A 62 -4.95 -7.83 8.73
CA ILE A 62 -4.18 -6.60 8.88
C ILE A 62 -5.17 -5.52 9.31
N ASN A 63 -4.99 -5.01 10.52
CA ASN A 63 -5.67 -3.82 11.04
C ASN A 63 -4.69 -2.66 10.90
N ALA A 64 -5.04 -1.65 10.11
CA ALA A 64 -4.21 -0.46 9.94
C ALA A 64 -5.03 0.79 10.26
N GLU A 65 -4.50 1.67 11.10
CA GLU A 65 -5.17 2.89 11.55
C GLU A 65 -4.21 4.08 11.60
N VAL A 66 -4.72 5.28 11.40
CA VAL A 66 -3.97 6.53 11.58
C VAL A 66 -4.89 7.59 12.18
N ASP A 67 -4.37 8.36 13.13
CA ASP A 67 -5.08 9.52 13.65
C ASP A 67 -4.97 10.70 12.67
N GLY A 68 -6.10 11.07 12.07
CA GLY A 68 -6.18 12.09 11.03
C GLY A 68 -5.71 11.58 9.66
N ARG A 69 -4.51 11.97 9.24
CA ARG A 69 -3.97 11.65 7.90
C ARG A 69 -2.58 11.03 8.02
N LEU A 70 -2.29 10.12 7.09
CA LEU A 70 -0.92 9.67 6.83
C LEU A 70 -0.01 10.86 6.54
N ARG A 71 1.27 10.71 6.87
CA ARG A 71 2.30 11.71 6.64
C ARG A 71 3.24 11.25 5.54
N GLY A 72 3.77 12.21 4.79
CA GLY A 72 4.81 11.95 3.80
C GLY A 72 6.06 11.36 4.45
N ALA A 73 6.69 10.41 3.78
CA ALA A 73 7.86 9.70 4.28
C ALA A 73 8.86 9.37 3.16
N ARG A 74 10.11 9.14 3.52
CA ARG A 74 11.11 8.57 2.61
C ARG A 74 11.17 7.06 2.85
N ILE A 75 10.81 6.27 1.85
CA ILE A 75 10.65 4.82 1.95
C ILE A 75 11.61 4.17 0.95
N VAL A 76 12.52 3.34 1.44
CA VAL A 76 13.47 2.58 0.61
C VAL A 76 12.96 1.15 0.48
N MET A 77 12.67 0.71 -0.73
CA MET A 77 12.25 -0.66 -1.00
C MET A 77 13.47 -1.58 -1.02
N GLU A 78 13.61 -2.44 -0.02
CA GLU A 78 14.70 -3.42 0.05
C GLU A 78 14.68 -4.40 -1.14
N THR A 79 13.50 -4.69 -1.65
CA THR A 79 13.27 -5.48 -2.88
C THR A 79 12.25 -4.76 -3.75
N VAL A 80 12.44 -4.79 -5.06
CA VAL A 80 11.48 -4.23 -6.01
C VAL A 80 10.15 -4.98 -5.90
N THR A 81 9.06 -4.23 -5.69
CA THR A 81 7.71 -4.79 -5.56
C THR A 81 6.70 -3.89 -6.26
N VAL A 82 5.99 -4.45 -7.24
CA VAL A 82 4.93 -3.75 -8.00
C VAL A 82 3.82 -3.33 -7.04
N GLY A 83 3.18 -4.31 -6.38
CA GLY A 83 2.06 -4.02 -5.50
C GLY A 83 2.44 -3.17 -4.28
N GLY A 84 3.67 -3.30 -3.76
CA GLY A 84 4.14 -2.45 -2.67
C GLY A 84 4.27 -0.99 -3.10
N THR A 85 4.82 -0.76 -4.29
CA THR A 85 4.94 0.58 -4.90
C THR A 85 3.57 1.19 -5.14
N GLU A 86 2.65 0.46 -5.78
CA GLU A 86 1.28 0.91 -6.06
C GLU A 86 0.52 1.28 -4.78
N ASN A 87 0.61 0.43 -3.75
CA ASN A 87 -0.11 0.62 -2.50
C ASN A 87 0.36 1.87 -1.75
N ILE A 88 1.68 2.10 -1.69
CA ILE A 88 2.27 3.28 -1.06
C ILE A 88 2.03 4.53 -1.90
N MET A 89 2.07 4.43 -3.24
CA MET A 89 1.75 5.54 -4.13
C MET A 89 0.31 6.03 -3.95
N MET A 90 -0.67 5.10 -3.92
CA MET A 90 -2.07 5.43 -3.64
C MET A 90 -2.25 6.03 -2.25
N ALA A 91 -1.55 5.51 -1.23
CA ALA A 91 -1.59 6.06 0.11
C ALA A 91 -1.01 7.49 0.18
N ALA A 92 0.11 7.71 -0.50
CA ALA A 92 0.80 9.00 -0.55
C ALA A 92 -0.02 10.09 -1.25
N ALA A 93 -0.88 9.73 -2.21
CA ALA A 93 -1.72 10.68 -2.94
C ALA A 93 -2.66 11.51 -2.04
N LEU A 94 -3.01 11.01 -0.84
CA LEU A 94 -3.86 11.71 0.14
C LEU A 94 -3.14 12.04 1.45
N ALA A 95 -1.84 11.76 1.55
CA ALA A 95 -1.04 12.01 2.74
C ALA A 95 -0.63 13.49 2.88
N ASN A 96 -0.35 13.92 4.10
CA ASN A 96 0.17 15.25 4.39
C ASN A 96 1.70 15.29 4.21
N GLY A 97 2.17 16.07 3.23
CA GLY A 97 3.60 16.27 2.98
C GLY A 97 4.08 15.57 1.72
N ARG A 98 5.38 15.28 1.63
CA ARG A 98 6.00 14.65 0.47
C ARG A 98 6.44 13.23 0.82
N THR A 99 6.02 12.26 0.00
CA THR A 99 6.56 10.89 0.03
C THR A 99 7.58 10.71 -1.08
N VAL A 100 8.67 9.99 -0.79
CA VAL A 100 9.67 9.57 -1.77
C VAL A 100 9.79 8.06 -1.66
N ILE A 101 9.54 7.35 -2.76
CA ILE A 101 9.69 5.89 -2.84
C ILE A 101 10.98 5.61 -3.61
N GLU A 102 11.98 5.06 -2.94
CA GLU A 102 13.26 4.67 -3.54
C GLU A 102 13.26 3.19 -3.90
N ASN A 103 13.92 2.86 -5.01
CA ASN A 103 13.89 1.52 -5.60
C ASN A 103 12.45 1.06 -5.93
N ALA A 104 11.62 2.01 -6.37
CA ALA A 104 10.26 1.76 -6.81
C ALA A 104 10.22 0.82 -8.03
N ALA A 105 9.13 0.07 -8.15
CA ALA A 105 8.76 -0.66 -9.35
C ALA A 105 8.63 0.29 -10.55
N ARG A 106 8.99 -0.20 -11.73
CA ARG A 106 9.03 0.58 -13.00
C ARG A 106 8.19 -0.07 -14.10
N GLU A 107 7.37 -1.03 -13.72
CA GLU A 107 6.46 -1.75 -14.59
C GLU A 107 5.41 -0.79 -15.17
N PRO A 108 4.96 -1.00 -16.41
CA PRO A 108 4.02 -0.08 -17.08
C PRO A 108 2.74 0.19 -16.29
N GLU A 109 2.26 -0.79 -15.54
CA GLU A 109 1.05 -0.67 -14.72
C GLU A 109 1.22 0.31 -13.55
N VAL A 110 2.45 0.46 -13.05
CA VAL A 110 2.79 1.47 -12.02
C VAL A 110 2.71 2.88 -12.62
N VAL A 111 3.16 3.03 -13.87
CA VAL A 111 3.07 4.31 -14.60
C VAL A 111 1.61 4.64 -14.89
N ASP A 112 0.84 3.69 -15.39
CA ASP A 112 -0.59 3.86 -15.68
C ASP A 112 -1.38 4.25 -14.41
N LEU A 113 -1.08 3.62 -13.28
CA LEU A 113 -1.65 4.03 -11.99
C LEU A 113 -1.27 5.47 -11.61
N ALA A 114 0.01 5.85 -11.78
CA ALA A 114 0.46 7.21 -11.49
C ALA A 114 -0.28 8.23 -12.38
N GLU A 115 -0.40 7.96 -13.67
CA GLU A 115 -1.13 8.80 -14.63
C GLU A 115 -2.62 8.91 -14.26
N CYS A 116 -3.26 7.81 -13.88
CA CYS A 116 -4.64 7.79 -13.40
C CYS A 116 -4.81 8.67 -12.14
N LEU A 117 -3.92 8.53 -11.15
CA LEU A 117 -3.94 9.36 -9.95
C LEU A 117 -3.69 10.84 -10.25
N ILE A 118 -2.79 11.16 -11.19
CA ILE A 118 -2.54 12.52 -11.67
C ILE A 118 -3.80 13.10 -12.33
N ALA A 119 -4.49 12.33 -13.17
CA ALA A 119 -5.76 12.74 -13.77
C ALA A 119 -6.86 13.01 -12.72
N MET A 120 -6.77 12.36 -11.55
CA MET A 120 -7.63 12.62 -10.38
C MET A 120 -7.15 13.80 -9.51
N GLY A 121 -6.03 14.46 -9.87
CA GLY A 121 -5.51 15.65 -9.19
C GLY A 121 -4.34 15.42 -8.23
N ALA A 122 -3.78 14.19 -8.17
CA ALA A 122 -2.57 13.92 -7.40
C ALA A 122 -1.34 14.58 -8.04
N ARG A 123 -0.29 14.80 -7.23
CA ARG A 123 1.00 15.33 -7.70
C ARG A 123 2.06 14.25 -7.59
N ILE A 124 2.31 13.56 -8.70
CA ILE A 124 3.23 12.42 -8.78
C ILE A 124 4.23 12.69 -9.92
N SER A 125 5.49 12.34 -9.72
CA SER A 125 6.57 12.50 -10.71
C SER A 125 7.72 11.56 -10.39
N GLY A 126 8.43 11.08 -11.41
CA GLY A 126 9.61 10.24 -11.28
C GLY A 126 9.55 9.03 -12.19
#